data_AF-A0A349VZB3-F1
#
_entry.id   AF-A0A349VZB3-F1
#
_cell.length_a   1.000
_cell.length_b   1.000
_cell.length_c   1.000
_cell.angle_alpha   90.00
_cell.angle_beta   90.00
_cell.angle_gamma   90.00
#
_symmetry.space_group_name_H-M   'P 1'
#
loop_
_entity.id
_entity.type
_entity.pdbx_description
1 polymer ?
#
loop_
_entity_poly.entity_id
_entity_poly.type
_entity_poly.pdbx_seq_one_letter_code
_entity_poly.pdbx_strand_id
1 'polypeptide(L)'
;MIALIVLLTSLLTGWLMARKKARKNKQSIWNITSKSLLFAVSIPLLTGGMISLLFFVQGYYQLIAAMLLIFYGLALTAGSIYTFGEAKGLGILEICLGLIGICFPEIGLLLWGLGFGVLHIIYGFIVYKKYES
;
A
#
# COMPACT_ATOMS: atom_id res chain seq x y z
N MET A 1 4.40 -28.76 3.13
CA MET A 1 3.93 -28.83 4.55
C MET A 1 4.46 -27.68 5.41
N ILE A 2 5.77 -27.39 5.39
CA ILE A 2 6.37 -26.33 6.25
C ILE A 2 5.83 -24.92 5.95
N ALA A 3 5.65 -24.56 4.66
CA ALA A 3 5.12 -23.25 4.27
C ALA A 3 3.70 -22.98 4.81
N LEU A 4 2.86 -24.01 4.91
CA LEU A 4 1.47 -23.89 5.37
C LEU A 4 1.40 -23.65 6.89
N ILE A 5 2.30 -24.29 7.63
CA ILE A 5 2.46 -24.12 9.09
C ILE A 5 2.98 -22.72 9.41
N VAL A 6 4.00 -22.26 8.69
CA VAL A 6 4.55 -20.91 8.83
C VAL A 6 3.49 -19.85 8.52
N LEU A 7 2.69 -20.06 7.48
CA LEU A 7 1.62 -19.13 7.09
C LEU A 7 0.52 -19.05 8.17
N LEU A 8 0.07 -20.18 8.68
CA LEU A 8 -0.93 -20.22 9.77
C LEU A 8 -0.39 -19.56 11.05
N THR A 9 0.86 -19.81 11.39
CA THR A 9 1.50 -19.26 12.61
C THR A 9 1.72 -17.75 12.47
N SER A 10 2.09 -17.27 11.28
CA SER A 10 2.24 -15.84 10.99
C SER A 10 0.91 -15.11 11.01
N LEU A 11 -0.18 -15.70 10.49
CA LEU A 11 -1.52 -15.10 10.58
C LEU A 11 -1.99 -15.01 12.05
N LEU A 12 -1.82 -16.07 12.82
CA LEU A 12 -2.21 -16.11 14.22
C LEU A 12 -1.44 -15.10 15.06
N THR A 13 -0.13 -15.01 14.89
CA THR A 13 0.72 -14.05 15.61
C THR A 13 0.41 -12.61 15.20
N GLY A 14 0.25 -12.34 13.90
CA GLY A 14 -0.16 -11.03 13.40
C GLY A 14 -1.52 -10.58 13.95
N TRP A 15 -2.50 -11.48 13.97
CA TRP A 15 -3.83 -11.20 14.51
C TRP A 15 -3.82 -10.96 16.03
N LEU A 16 -3.11 -11.79 16.80
CA LEU A 16 -2.99 -11.63 18.25
C LEU A 16 -2.28 -10.31 18.60
N MET A 17 -1.24 -9.94 17.85
CA MET A 17 -0.48 -8.72 18.07
C MET A 17 -1.29 -7.47 17.67
N ALA A 18 -2.06 -7.53 16.57
CA ALA A 18 -3.01 -6.48 16.19
C ALA A 18 -4.09 -6.27 17.26
N ARG A 19 -4.67 -7.36 17.79
CA ARG A 19 -5.67 -7.32 18.86
C ARG A 19 -5.10 -6.76 20.17
N LYS A 20 -3.86 -7.12 20.50
CA LYS A 20 -3.15 -6.63 21.70
C LYS A 20 -2.79 -5.15 21.58
N LYS A 21 -2.34 -4.70 20.41
CA LYS A 21 -2.06 -3.29 20.11
C LYS A 21 -3.34 -2.45 20.12
N ALA A 22 -4.44 -2.96 19.57
CA ALA A 22 -5.75 -2.32 19.58
C ALA A 22 -6.32 -2.13 21.00
N ARG A 23 -6.16 -3.12 21.90
CA ARG A 23 -6.59 -2.98 23.31
C ARG A 23 -5.72 -2.03 24.13
N LYS A 24 -4.41 -1.97 23.86
CA LYS A 24 -3.47 -1.17 24.67
C LYS A 24 -3.67 0.34 24.50
N ASN A 25 -4.25 0.77 23.37
CA ASN A 25 -4.36 2.20 23.04
C ASN A 25 -5.66 2.91 23.49
N LYS A 26 -6.67 2.24 24.09
CA LYS A 26 -7.92 2.89 24.60
C LYS A 26 -8.52 3.97 23.68
N GLN A 27 -8.34 3.87 22.37
CA GLN A 27 -8.91 4.79 21.39
C GLN A 27 -9.97 4.05 20.60
N SER A 28 -11.13 4.69 20.41
CA SER A 28 -12.09 4.24 19.41
C SER A 28 -11.40 4.28 18.05
N ILE A 29 -10.94 3.13 17.57
CA ILE A 29 -10.37 2.95 16.22
C ILE A 29 -11.40 3.33 15.13
N TRP A 30 -12.66 3.52 15.51
CA TRP A 30 -13.82 3.79 14.69
C TRP A 30 -14.29 5.25 14.77
N ASN A 31 -13.38 6.21 14.66
CA ASN A 31 -13.78 7.59 14.49
C ASN A 31 -14.20 7.84 13.03
N ILE A 32 -15.09 8.81 12.77
CA ILE A 32 -15.61 9.09 11.41
C ILE A 32 -14.45 9.25 10.41
N THR A 33 -13.39 9.94 10.81
CA THR A 33 -12.15 10.11 10.04
C THR A 33 -11.48 8.80 9.66
N SER A 34 -11.39 7.83 10.58
CA SER A 34 -10.80 6.50 10.30
C SER A 34 -11.64 5.69 9.33
N LYS A 35 -12.98 5.80 9.42
CA LYS A 35 -13.91 5.13 8.51
C LYS A 35 -13.82 5.75 7.11
N SER A 36 -13.76 7.08 7.01
CA SER A 36 -13.60 7.80 5.75
C SER A 36 -12.26 7.50 5.09
N LEU A 37 -11.17 7.44 5.86
CA LEU A 37 -9.87 6.98 5.36
C LEU A 37 -9.95 5.56 4.79
N LEU A 38 -10.46 4.61 5.58
CA LEU A 38 -10.55 3.22 5.13
C LEU A 38 -11.34 3.12 3.84
N PHE A 39 -12.46 3.86 3.72
CA PHE A 39 -13.25 3.86 2.51
C PHE A 39 -12.52 4.49 1.32
N ALA A 40 -11.86 5.64 1.52
CA ALA A 40 -11.10 6.35 0.49
C ALA A 40 -9.90 5.53 -0.04
N VAL A 41 -9.23 4.77 0.84
CA VAL A 41 -8.11 3.89 0.48
C VAL A 41 -8.61 2.58 -0.12
N SER A 42 -9.71 2.02 0.39
CA SER A 42 -10.21 0.71 -0.06
C SER A 42 -10.72 0.73 -1.49
N ILE A 43 -11.34 1.83 -1.94
CA ILE A 43 -11.87 1.91 -3.30
C ILE A 43 -10.75 1.70 -4.35
N PRO A 44 -9.68 2.51 -4.38
CA PRO A 44 -8.59 2.32 -5.33
C PRO A 44 -7.91 0.95 -5.19
N LEU A 45 -7.74 0.47 -3.95
CA LEU A 45 -7.03 -0.79 -3.70
C LEU A 45 -7.81 -2.00 -4.21
N LEU A 46 -9.13 -2.04 -3.96
CA LEU A 46 -10.00 -3.12 -4.45
C LEU A 46 -10.11 -3.08 -5.97
N THR A 47 -10.33 -1.90 -6.55
CA THR A 47 -10.39 -1.74 -8.01
C THR A 47 -9.07 -2.15 -8.66
N GLY A 48 -7.93 -1.70 -8.13
CA GLY A 48 -6.60 -2.07 -8.64
C GLY A 48 -6.27 -3.54 -8.46
N GLY A 49 -6.66 -4.15 -7.34
CA GLY A 49 -6.52 -5.59 -7.11
C GLY A 49 -7.33 -6.43 -8.08
N MET A 50 -8.59 -6.04 -8.34
CA MET A 50 -9.43 -6.70 -9.34
C MET A 50 -8.85 -6.56 -10.76
N ILE A 51 -8.39 -5.37 -11.13
CA ILE A 51 -7.76 -5.14 -12.44
C ILE A 51 -6.48 -5.96 -12.59
N SER A 52 -5.66 -6.02 -11.54
CA SER A 52 -4.44 -6.84 -11.52
C SER A 52 -4.74 -8.33 -11.69
N LEU A 53 -5.81 -8.84 -11.06
CA LEU A 53 -6.28 -10.22 -11.25
C LEU A 53 -6.79 -10.47 -12.68
N LEU A 54 -7.50 -9.50 -13.27
CA LEU A 54 -7.94 -9.62 -14.67
C LEU A 54 -6.74 -9.69 -15.62
N PHE A 55 -5.72 -8.85 -15.42
CA PHE A 55 -4.49 -8.91 -16.22
C PHE A 55 -3.71 -10.21 -16.01
N PHE A 56 -3.73 -10.76 -14.80
CA PHE A 56 -3.15 -12.08 -14.52
C PHE A 56 -3.81 -13.18 -15.33
N VAL A 57 -5.15 -13.19 -15.42
CA VAL A 57 -5.91 -14.17 -16.20
C VAL A 57 -5.70 -13.96 -17.71
N GLN A 58 -5.54 -12.72 -18.16
CA GLN A 58 -5.27 -12.38 -19.56
C GLN A 58 -3.81 -12.60 -19.99
N GLY A 59 -2.90 -12.91 -19.07
CA GLY A 59 -1.48 -13.14 -19.35
C GLY A 59 -0.60 -11.89 -19.44
N TYR A 60 -1.12 -10.71 -19.08
CA TYR A 60 -0.38 -9.44 -19.10
C TYR A 60 0.38 -9.20 -17.78
N TYR A 61 1.31 -10.09 -17.44
CA TYR A 61 2.01 -10.07 -16.15
C TYR A 61 2.85 -8.80 -15.93
N GLN A 62 3.42 -8.23 -16.99
CA GLN A 62 4.27 -7.05 -16.90
C GLN A 62 3.50 -5.79 -16.46
N LEU A 63 2.20 -5.71 -16.78
CA LEU A 63 1.36 -4.57 -16.45
C LEU A 63 0.86 -4.60 -14.99
N ILE A 64 0.90 -5.76 -14.34
CA ILE A 64 0.45 -5.92 -12.95
C ILE A 64 1.27 -5.03 -12.02
N ALA A 65 2.59 -4.99 -12.18
CA ALA A 65 3.48 -4.18 -11.37
C ALA A 65 3.16 -2.68 -11.48
N ALA A 66 2.94 -2.21 -12.72
CA ALA A 66 2.56 -0.83 -13.00
C ALA A 66 1.17 -0.48 -12.44
N MET A 67 0.19 -1.38 -12.56
CA MET A 67 -1.15 -1.16 -12.01
C MET A 67 -1.14 -1.11 -10.48
N LEU A 68 -0.38 -1.99 -9.82
CA LEU A 68 -0.24 -1.95 -8.36
C LEU A 68 0.34 -0.61 -7.89
N LEU A 69 1.39 -0.09 -8.54
CA LEU A 69 1.95 1.24 -8.27
C LEU A 69 0.90 2.36 -8.41
N ILE A 70 0.15 2.38 -9.52
CA ILE A 70 -0.83 3.45 -9.78
C ILE A 70 -1.96 3.41 -8.75
N PHE A 71 -2.59 2.26 -8.56
CA PHE A 71 -3.74 2.14 -7.67
C PHE A 71 -3.35 2.31 -6.20
N TYR A 72 -2.15 1.87 -5.83
CA TYR A 72 -1.61 2.12 -4.50
C TYR A 72 -1.29 3.61 -4.28
N GLY A 73 -0.67 4.28 -5.26
CA GLY A 73 -0.42 5.72 -5.20
C GLY A 73 -1.70 6.55 -5.14
N LEU A 74 -2.75 6.13 -5.84
CA LEU A 74 -4.11 6.71 -5.72
C LEU A 74 -4.69 6.50 -4.32
N ALA A 75 -4.52 5.31 -3.75
CA ALA A 75 -4.98 4.99 -2.39
C ALA A 75 -4.24 5.85 -1.35
N LEU A 76 -2.93 6.00 -1.45
CA LEU A 76 -2.10 6.89 -0.62
C LEU A 76 -2.54 8.35 -0.74
N THR A 77 -2.76 8.82 -1.98
CA THR A 77 -3.18 10.20 -2.24
C THR A 77 -4.56 10.47 -1.62
N ALA A 78 -5.50 9.54 -1.76
CA ALA A 78 -6.83 9.66 -1.15
C ALA A 78 -6.78 9.56 0.40
N GLY A 79 -5.95 8.66 0.94
CA GLY A 79 -5.75 8.49 2.37
C GLY A 79 -4.98 9.64 3.05
N SER A 80 -4.14 10.36 2.29
CA SER A 80 -3.35 11.48 2.81
C SER A 80 -4.19 12.63 3.37
N ILE A 81 -5.42 12.79 2.88
CA ILE A 81 -6.39 13.78 3.37
C ILE A 81 -6.75 13.55 4.84
N TYR A 82 -6.69 12.29 5.28
CA TYR A 82 -7.09 11.87 6.62
C TYR A 82 -5.90 11.46 7.52
N THR A 83 -4.66 11.56 7.02
CA THR A 83 -3.43 11.15 7.74
C THR A 83 -2.35 12.24 7.67
N PHE A 84 -1.19 11.91 7.12
CA PHE A 84 -0.03 12.77 6.98
C PHE A 84 -0.02 13.31 5.56
N GLY A 85 0.07 14.64 5.41
CA GLY A 85 0.07 15.30 4.10
C GLY A 85 1.24 14.84 3.22
N GLU A 86 2.33 14.35 3.83
CA GLU A 86 3.51 13.79 3.20
C GLU A 86 3.20 12.52 2.40
N ALA A 87 2.20 11.74 2.83
CA ALA A 87 1.74 10.54 2.11
C ALA A 87 1.21 10.89 0.71
N LYS A 88 0.73 12.14 0.52
CA LYS A 88 0.31 12.64 -0.79
C LYS A 88 1.48 12.71 -1.77
N GLY A 89 2.64 13.19 -1.31
CA GLY A 89 3.85 13.28 -2.14
C GLY A 89 4.32 11.90 -2.58
N LEU A 90 4.35 10.94 -1.65
CA LEU A 90 4.66 9.53 -1.96
C LEU A 90 3.66 8.95 -2.97
N GLY A 91 2.36 9.17 -2.75
CA GLY A 91 1.30 8.68 -3.65
C GLY A 91 1.42 9.22 -5.08
N ILE A 92 1.76 10.50 -5.24
CA ILE A 92 1.98 11.10 -6.57
C ILE A 92 3.20 10.47 -7.26
N LEU A 93 4.30 10.24 -6.54
CA LEU A 93 5.49 9.60 -7.09
C LEU A 93 5.21 8.15 -7.53
N GLU A 94 4.48 7.38 -6.73
CA GLU A 94 4.02 6.02 -7.06
C GLU A 94 3.18 6.01 -8.35
N ILE A 95 2.24 6.97 -8.51
CA ILE A 95 1.45 7.12 -9.73
C ILE A 95 2.35 7.42 -10.93
N CYS A 96 3.29 8.35 -10.80
CA CYS A 96 4.22 8.68 -11.89
C CYS A 96 5.07 7.47 -12.31
N LEU A 97 5.64 6.73 -11.33
CA LEU A 97 6.41 5.51 -11.61
C LEU A 97 5.55 4.44 -12.27
N GLY A 98 4.31 4.26 -11.82
CA GLY A 98 3.37 3.32 -12.42
C GLY A 98 3.00 3.69 -13.86
N LEU A 99 2.77 4.97 -14.16
CA LEU A 99 2.53 5.42 -15.54
C LEU A 99 3.74 5.18 -16.45
N ILE A 100 4.95 5.44 -15.96
CA ILE A 100 6.19 5.11 -16.68
C ILE A 100 6.30 3.59 -16.88
N GLY A 101 5.89 2.79 -15.90
CA GLY A 101 5.87 1.33 -15.97
C GLY A 101 4.90 0.78 -17.01
N ILE A 102 3.81 1.49 -17.33
CA ILE A 102 2.93 1.14 -18.46
C ILE A 102 3.64 1.39 -19.79
N CYS A 103 4.36 2.52 -19.92
CA CYS A 103 5.10 2.85 -21.13
C CYS A 103 6.29 1.91 -21.38
N PHE A 104 6.91 1.40 -20.31
CA PHE A 104 8.07 0.51 -20.37
C PHE A 104 7.85 -0.74 -19.50
N PRO A 105 7.07 -1.73 -19.98
CA PRO A 105 6.70 -2.91 -19.19
C PRO A 105 7.91 -3.77 -18.78
N GLU A 106 8.97 -3.78 -19.61
CA GLU A 106 10.23 -4.51 -19.38
C GLU A 106 10.94 -4.09 -18.08
N ILE A 107 10.81 -2.80 -17.69
CA ILE A 107 11.36 -2.26 -16.45
C ILE A 107 10.32 -2.11 -15.33
N GLY A 108 9.08 -2.56 -15.56
CA GLY A 108 7.96 -2.36 -14.63
C GLY A 108 8.21 -2.95 -13.24
N LEU A 109 8.86 -4.11 -13.16
CA LEU A 109 9.28 -4.74 -11.89
C LEU A 109 10.35 -3.91 -11.15
N LEU A 110 11.27 -3.28 -11.88
CA LEU A 110 12.31 -2.43 -11.31
C LEU A 110 11.70 -1.14 -10.75
N LEU A 111 10.78 -0.52 -11.50
CA LEU A 111 10.02 0.64 -11.05
C LEU A 111 9.15 0.32 -9.84
N TRP A 112 8.56 -0.88 -9.80
CA TRP A 112 7.80 -1.37 -8.65
C TRP A 112 8.68 -1.52 -7.41
N GLY A 113 9.89 -2.08 -7.56
CA GLY A 113 10.88 -2.14 -6.48
C GLY A 113 11.36 -0.76 -6.02
N LEU A 114 11.48 0.21 -6.93
CA LEU A 114 11.81 1.60 -6.60
C LEU A 114 10.70 2.27 -5.77
N GLY A 115 9.44 2.10 -6.17
CA GLY A 115 8.29 2.65 -5.44
C GLY A 115 8.12 2.00 -4.06
N PHE A 116 7.78 0.72 -4.05
CA PHE A 116 7.48 0.00 -2.80
C PHE A 116 8.71 -0.23 -1.90
N GLY A 117 9.92 -0.15 -2.45
CA GLY A 117 11.16 -0.26 -1.69
C GLY A 117 11.73 1.10 -1.33
N VAL A 118 12.41 1.73 -2.30
CA VAL A 118 13.26 2.90 -2.04
C VAL A 118 12.43 4.12 -1.59
N LEU A 119 11.36 4.46 -2.30
CA LEU A 119 10.54 5.61 -1.94
C LEU A 119 9.89 5.46 -0.55
N HIS A 120 9.46 4.25 -0.20
CA HIS A 120 8.90 3.97 1.12
C HIS A 120 9.92 4.08 2.25
N ILE A 121 11.16 3.64 2.03
CA ILE A 121 12.24 3.80 3.03
C ILE A 121 12.52 5.29 3.25
N ILE A 122 12.63 6.07 2.18
CA ILE A 122 12.84 7.53 2.25
C ILE A 122 11.68 8.20 2.98
N TYR A 123 10.44 7.86 2.63
CA TYR A 123 9.25 8.38 3.28
C TYR A 123 9.23 8.04 4.78
N GLY A 124 9.53 6.79 5.14
CA GLY A 124 9.60 6.35 6.54
C GLY A 124 10.62 7.15 7.33
N PHE A 125 11.78 7.45 6.73
CA PHE A 125 12.79 8.30 7.34
C PHE A 125 12.33 9.76 7.52
N ILE A 126 11.63 10.33 6.53
CA ILE A 126 11.08 11.70 6.61
C ILE A 126 10.05 11.80 7.75
N VAL A 127 9.12 10.85 7.83
CA VAL A 127 8.09 10.82 8.88
C VAL A 127 8.75 10.67 10.26
N TYR A 128 9.70 9.74 10.39
CA TYR A 128 10.43 9.53 11.65
C TYR A 128 11.10 10.83 12.12
N LYS A 129 11.85 11.50 11.24
CA LYS A 129 12.54 12.75 11.56
C LYS A 129 11.57 13.89 11.90
N LYS A 130 10.38 13.90 11.33
CA LYS A 130 9.42 15.02 11.51
C LYS A 130 8.53 14.87 12.74
N TYR A 131 8.20 13.64 13.15
CA TYR A 131 7.22 13.39 14.21
C TYR A 131 7.80 12.74 15.48
N GLU A 132 8.97 12.11 15.40
CA GLU A 132 9.59 11.42 16.54
C GLU A 132 10.97 11.97 16.94
N SER A 133 11.47 13.02 16.28
CA SER A 133 12.76 13.68 16.60
C SER A 133 12.63 14.97 17.38
#